data_AF-A0A3B0A1F5-F1
#
_entry.id   AF-A0A3B0A1F5-F1
#
_cell.length_a   1.000
_cell.length_b   1.000
_cell.length_c   1.000
_cell.angle_alpha   90.00
_cell.angle_beta   90.00
_cell.angle_gamma   90.00
#
_symmetry.space_group_name_H-M   'P 1'
#
loop_
_entity.id
_entity.type
_entity.pdbx_description
1 polymer ?
#
loop_
_entity_poly.entity_id
_entity_poly.type
_entity_poly.pdbx_seq_one_letter_code
_entity_poly.pdbx_strand_id
1 'polypeptide(L)'
;MENLHVDIDSLRRGAEQLEAAKETVREAFEGFQAAAEGYADAFGGDDIGTLLAVAHSACVEAATECFDTNVSELETYVDGLLDMADNYQSVEDDIAASFSRMLGSLGG
;
A
#
# COMPACT_ATOMS: atom_id res chain seq x y z
N MET A 1 -19.90 -21.67 14.20
CA MET A 1 -19.44 -20.41 13.59
C MET A 1 -18.93 -19.58 14.74
N GLU A 2 -17.63 -19.31 14.80
CA GLU A 2 -17.08 -18.38 15.80
C GLU A 2 -17.64 -16.98 15.55
N ASN A 3 -17.87 -16.23 16.63
CA ASN A 3 -18.24 -14.82 16.50
C ASN A 3 -17.04 -14.06 15.92
N LEU A 4 -17.23 -13.47 14.75
CA LEU A 4 -16.26 -12.57 14.15
C LEU A 4 -16.25 -11.27 14.95
N HIS A 5 -15.14 -10.98 15.62
CA HIS A 5 -14.91 -9.69 16.28
C HIS A 5 -13.87 -8.92 15.46
N VAL A 6 -14.28 -7.76 14.94
CA VAL A 6 -13.42 -6.87 14.16
C VAL A 6 -13.11 -5.64 14.98
N ASP A 7 -11.82 -5.37 15.17
CA ASP A 7 -11.33 -4.14 15.80
C ASP A 7 -11.10 -3.09 14.70
N ILE A 8 -12.09 -2.20 14.54
CA ILE A 8 -12.10 -1.12 13.55
C ILE A 8 -10.89 -0.18 13.73
N ASP A 9 -10.52 0.13 14.97
CA ASP A 9 -9.38 1.00 15.24
C ASP A 9 -8.06 0.33 14.84
N SER A 10 -7.96 -0.99 15.04
CA SER A 10 -6.80 -1.76 14.55
C SER A 10 -6.72 -1.78 13.02
N LEU A 11 -7.84 -1.86 12.30
CA LEU A 11 -7.84 -1.75 10.84
C LEU A 11 -7.32 -0.39 10.37
N ARG A 12 -7.83 0.71 10.96
CA ARG A 12 -7.40 2.07 10.62
C ARG A 12 -5.92 2.31 10.93
N ARG A 13 -5.45 1.90 12.12
CA ARG A 13 -4.03 1.96 12.46
C ARG A 13 -3.16 1.12 11.53
N GLY A 14 -3.67 -0.03 11.09
CA GLY A 14 -2.99 -0.89 10.12
C GLY A 14 -2.82 -0.18 8.77
N ALA A 15 -3.89 0.47 8.28
CA ALA A 15 -3.86 1.27 7.06
C ALA A 15 -2.84 2.42 7.15
N GLU A 16 -2.84 3.17 8.24
CA GLU A 16 -1.88 4.27 8.47
C GLU A 16 -0.43 3.78 8.48
N GLN A 17 -0.15 2.65 9.13
CA GLN A 17 1.18 2.06 9.17
C GLN A 17 1.62 1.57 7.77
N LEU A 18 0.69 1.00 7.01
CA LEU A 18 0.97 0.50 5.67
C LEU A 18 1.24 1.65 4.69
N GLU A 19 0.50 2.75 4.80
CA GLU A 19 0.73 3.97 4.03
C GLU A 19 2.11 4.57 4.34
N ALA A 20 2.50 4.65 5.62
CA ALA A 20 3.83 5.11 6.00
C ALA A 20 4.95 4.19 5.48
N ALA A 21 4.72 2.87 5.50
CA ALA A 21 5.67 1.90 4.96
C ALA A 21 5.79 2.01 3.43
N LYS A 22 4.68 2.22 2.73
CA LYS A 22 4.64 2.48 1.29
C LYS A 22 5.49 3.68 0.92
N GLU A 23 5.32 4.82 1.60
CA GLU A 23 6.12 6.02 1.33
C GLU A 23 7.61 5.80 1.61
N THR A 24 7.95 5.04 2.66
CA THR A 24 9.34 4.68 2.94
C THR A 24 9.96 3.87 1.80
N VAL A 25 9.21 2.92 1.22
CA VAL A 25 9.67 2.13 0.07
C VAL A 25 9.82 3.01 -1.16
N ARG A 26 8.87 3.90 -1.41
CA ARG A 26 8.87 4.84 -2.54
C ARG A 26 10.11 5.74 -2.50
N GLU A 27 10.39 6.37 -1.36
CA GLU A 27 11.57 7.21 -1.17
C GLU A 27 12.89 6.42 -1.34
N ALA A 28 12.97 5.21 -0.78
CA ALA A 28 14.15 4.36 -0.92
C ALA A 28 14.38 3.97 -2.39
N PHE A 29 13.31 3.71 -3.13
CA PHE A 29 13.37 3.33 -4.53
C PHE A 29 13.74 4.51 -5.44
N GLU A 30 13.19 5.70 -5.21
CA GLU A 30 13.62 6.93 -5.88
C GLU A 30 15.13 7.19 -5.67
N GLY A 31 15.63 6.97 -4.45
CA GLY A 31 17.06 7.06 -4.14
C GLY A 31 17.90 6.02 -4.88
N PHE A 32 17.41 4.79 -5.01
CA PHE A 32 18.05 3.75 -5.81
C PHE A 32 18.12 4.13 -7.30
N GLN A 33 17.03 4.62 -7.88
CA GLN A 33 16.99 5.05 -9.28
C GLN A 33 18.01 6.17 -9.55
N ALA A 34 18.04 7.19 -8.70
CA ALA A 34 19.01 8.28 -8.82
C ALA A 34 20.47 7.78 -8.74
N ALA A 35 20.75 6.81 -7.86
CA ALA A 35 22.08 6.20 -7.78
C ALA A 35 22.41 5.36 -9.02
N ALA A 36 21.44 4.60 -9.54
CA ALA A 36 21.61 3.76 -10.74
C ALA A 36 21.83 4.61 -12.00
N GLU A 37 21.08 5.69 -12.18
CA GLU A 37 21.25 6.63 -13.29
C GLU A 37 22.67 7.22 -13.33
N GLY A 38 23.28 7.46 -12.15
CA GLY A 38 24.67 7.91 -12.05
C GLY A 38 25.70 6.96 -12.65
N TYR A 39 25.36 5.67 -12.84
CA TYR A 39 26.23 4.68 -13.47
C TYR A 39 25.98 4.49 -14.96
N ALA A 40 24.92 5.07 -15.53
CA ALA A 40 24.54 4.84 -16.93
C ALA A 40 25.67 5.19 -17.93
N ASP A 41 26.45 6.23 -17.64
CA ASP A 41 27.58 6.68 -18.47
C ASP A 41 28.94 6.06 -18.05
N ALA A 42 28.96 5.22 -17.02
CA ALA A 42 30.21 4.71 -16.42
C ALA A 42 30.86 3.57 -17.22
N PHE A 43 30.13 2.96 -18.16
CA PHE A 43 30.55 1.71 -18.81
C PHE A 43 31.48 1.91 -20.02
N GLY A 44 31.66 3.15 -20.48
CA GLY A 44 32.46 3.44 -21.68
C GLY A 44 31.73 3.16 -22.99
N GLY A 45 32.32 3.59 -24.11
CA GLY A 45 31.69 3.56 -25.44
C GLY A 45 32.19 2.46 -26.39
N ASP A 46 32.95 1.48 -25.89
CA ASP A 46 33.34 0.31 -26.69
C ASP A 46 32.22 -0.74 -26.71
N ASP A 47 32.44 -1.84 -27.45
CA ASP A 47 31.44 -2.91 -27.60
C ASP A 47 31.06 -3.53 -26.23
N ILE A 48 32.02 -3.65 -25.31
CA ILE A 48 31.80 -4.20 -23.97
C ILE A 48 30.99 -3.21 -23.13
N GLY A 49 31.36 -1.93 -23.15
CA GLY A 49 30.65 -0.85 -22.47
C GLY A 49 29.20 -0.72 -22.94
N THR A 50 28.96 -0.87 -24.24
CA THR A 50 27.61 -0.87 -24.82
C THR A 50 26.78 -2.06 -24.30
N LEU A 51 27.35 -3.26 -24.26
CA LEU A 51 26.65 -4.44 -23.72
C LEU A 51 26.34 -4.29 -22.23
N LEU A 52 27.26 -3.71 -21.45
CA LEU A 52 27.05 -3.41 -20.04
C LEU A 52 25.96 -2.36 -19.83
N ALA A 53 25.92 -1.31 -20.65
CA ALA A 53 24.85 -0.30 -20.60
C ALA A 53 23.47 -0.93 -20.86
N VAL A 54 23.37 -1.83 -21.85
CA VAL A 54 22.12 -2.57 -22.13
C VAL A 54 21.71 -3.44 -20.95
N ALA A 55 22.65 -4.21 -20.38
CA ALA A 55 22.37 -5.07 -19.23
C ALA A 55 21.95 -4.25 -17.99
N HIS A 56 22.63 -3.12 -17.74
CA HIS A 56 22.28 -2.18 -16.68
C HIS A 56 20.85 -1.68 -16.83
N SER A 57 20.49 -1.15 -18.00
CA SER A 57 19.14 -0.65 -18.27
C SER A 57 18.08 -1.73 -18.07
N ALA A 58 18.31 -2.95 -18.57
CA ALA A 58 17.37 -4.06 -18.38
C ALA A 58 17.17 -4.43 -16.91
N CYS A 59 18.23 -4.40 -16.10
CA CYS A 59 18.12 -4.64 -14.65
C CYS A 59 17.38 -3.51 -13.93
N VAL A 60 17.64 -2.24 -14.28
CA VAL A 60 16.95 -1.08 -13.69
C VAL A 60 15.47 -1.08 -14.06
N GLU A 61 15.13 -1.39 -15.30
CA GLU A 61 13.75 -1.49 -15.77
C GLU A 61 12.99 -2.60 -15.03
N ALA A 62 13.56 -3.81 -14.96
CA ALA A 62 12.95 -4.92 -14.24
C ALA A 62 12.77 -4.65 -12.75
N ALA A 63 13.73 -3.96 -12.12
CA ALA A 63 13.59 -3.52 -10.73
C ALA A 63 12.45 -2.51 -10.60
N THR A 64 12.40 -1.51 -11.48
CA THR A 64 11.34 -0.47 -11.49
C THR A 64 9.96 -1.06 -11.58
N GLU A 65 9.71 -1.95 -12.55
CA GLU A 65 8.42 -2.61 -12.70
C GLU A 65 8.02 -3.41 -11.44
N CYS A 66 8.97 -4.11 -10.83
CA CYS A 66 8.71 -4.88 -9.62
C CYS A 66 8.34 -3.98 -8.43
N PHE A 67 9.08 -2.89 -8.21
CA PHE A 67 8.81 -1.98 -7.11
C PHE A 67 7.50 -1.20 -7.31
N ASP A 68 7.23 -0.72 -8.53
CA ASP A 68 5.99 -0.02 -8.84
C ASP A 68 4.77 -0.93 -8.60
N THR A 69 4.84 -2.20 -9.05
CA THR A 69 3.78 -3.18 -8.79
C THR A 69 3.54 -3.38 -7.30
N ASN A 70 4.62 -3.56 -6.52
CA ASN A 70 4.50 -3.74 -5.08
C ASN A 70 3.94 -2.50 -4.37
N VAL A 71 4.33 -1.29 -4.78
CA VAL A 71 3.80 -0.05 -4.22
C VAL A 71 2.30 0.07 -4.49
N SER A 72 1.84 -0.21 -5.71
CA SER A 72 0.41 -0.22 -6.04
C SER A 72 -0.38 -1.29 -5.28
N GLU A 73 0.22 -2.46 -5.00
CA GLU A 73 -0.43 -3.47 -4.16
C GLU A 73 -0.58 -3.01 -2.70
N LEU A 74 0.42 -2.31 -2.15
CA LEU A 74 0.32 -1.72 -0.82
C LEU A 74 -0.81 -0.69 -0.74
N GLU A 75 -0.99 0.14 -1.77
CA GLU A 75 -2.13 1.08 -1.85
C GLU A 75 -3.46 0.35 -1.83
N THR A 76 -3.57 -0.72 -2.63
CA THR A 76 -4.78 -1.55 -2.68
C THR A 76 -5.10 -2.15 -1.30
N TYR A 77 -4.09 -2.53 -0.53
CA TYR A 77 -4.27 -3.05 0.82
C TYR A 77 -4.67 -1.96 1.83
N VAL A 78 -4.11 -0.75 1.71
CA VAL A 78 -4.52 0.41 2.51
C VAL A 78 -6.01 0.69 2.29
N ASP A 79 -6.41 0.81 1.02
CA ASP A 79 -7.81 1.07 0.64
C ASP A 79 -8.73 -0.04 1.18
N GLY A 80 -8.33 -1.31 1.02
CA GLY A 80 -9.09 -2.44 1.53
C GLY A 80 -9.30 -2.42 3.04
N LEU A 81 -8.29 -2.02 3.83
CA LEU A 81 -8.41 -1.91 5.28
C LEU A 81 -9.34 -0.77 5.69
N LEU A 82 -9.27 0.37 5.01
CA LEU A 82 -10.15 1.51 5.26
C LEU A 82 -11.60 1.20 4.89
N ASP A 83 -11.82 0.60 3.72
CA ASP A 83 -13.13 0.14 3.27
C ASP A 83 -13.73 -0.87 4.25
N MET A 84 -12.94 -1.82 4.75
CA MET A 84 -13.40 -2.75 5.79
C MET A 84 -13.80 -2.00 7.06
N ALA A 85 -12.95 -1.09 7.55
CA ALA A 85 -13.22 -0.32 8.77
C ALA A 85 -14.54 0.48 8.65
N ASP A 86 -14.74 1.16 7.53
CA ASP A 86 -15.92 1.99 7.29
C ASP A 86 -17.20 1.14 7.13
N ASN A 87 -17.09 -0.02 6.47
CA ASN A 87 -18.22 -0.95 6.35
C ASN A 87 -18.64 -1.52 7.72
N TYR A 88 -17.68 -1.92 8.56
CA TYR A 88 -18.01 -2.43 9.91
C TYR A 88 -18.60 -1.32 10.79
N GLN A 89 -18.03 -0.11 10.76
CA GLN A 89 -18.56 1.02 11.52
C GLN A 89 -20.01 1.34 11.12
N SER A 90 -20.29 1.38 9.81
CA SER A 90 -21.63 1.64 9.28
C SER A 90 -22.65 0.60 9.76
N VAL A 91 -22.29 -0.69 9.73
CA VAL A 91 -23.15 -1.77 10.23
C VAL A 91 -23.40 -1.63 11.74
N GLU A 92 -22.37 -1.33 12.52
CA GLU A 92 -22.50 -1.14 13.97
C GLU A 92 -23.41 0.06 14.31
N ASP A 93 -23.25 1.17 13.59
CA ASP A 93 -24.07 2.38 13.75
C ASP A 93 -25.54 2.12 13.40
N ASP A 94 -25.80 1.39 12.31
CA ASP A 94 -27.16 1.00 11.89
C ASP A 94 -27.83 0.08 12.91
N ILE A 95 -27.09 -0.86 13.49
CA ILE A 95 -27.55 -1.73 14.57
C ILE A 95 -27.87 -0.89 15.81
N ALA A 96 -26.95 -0.04 16.24
CA ALA A 96 -27.13 0.83 17.42
C ALA A 96 -28.34 1.76 17.26
N ALA A 97 -28.52 2.36 16.08
CA ALA A 97 -29.68 3.20 15.75
C ALA A 97 -30.98 2.39 15.77
N SER A 98 -30.97 1.16 15.26
CA SER A 98 -32.13 0.28 15.26
C SER A 98 -32.55 -0.13 16.67
N PHE A 99 -31.59 -0.51 17.52
CA PHE A 99 -31.86 -0.79 18.94
C PHE A 99 -32.38 0.44 19.68
N SER A 100 -31.79 1.62 19.44
CA SER A 100 -32.25 2.88 20.04
C SER A 100 -33.70 3.21 19.64
N ARG A 101 -34.06 2.99 18.37
CA ARG A 101 -35.45 3.13 17.89
C ARG A 101 -36.40 2.14 18.56
N MET A 102 -36.00 0.87 18.67
CA MET A 102 -36.83 -0.15 19.33
C MET A 102 -37.04 0.15 20.82
N LEU A 103 -35.98 0.52 21.55
CA LEU A 103 -36.06 0.93 22.96
C LEU A 103 -36.97 2.16 23.14
N GLY A 104 -36.83 3.18 22.29
CA GLY A 104 -37.73 4.33 22.29
C GLY A 104 -39.19 3.95 21.99
N SER A 105 -39.43 3.00 21.08
CA SER A 105 -40.78 2.53 20.75
C SER A 105 -41.44 1.69 21.85
N LEU A 106 -40.63 1.04 22.70
CA LEU A 106 -41.08 0.22 23.82
C LEU A 106 -41.34 1.03 25.10
N GLY A 107 -41.28 2.37 25.02
CA GLY A 107 -41.59 3.26 26.13
C GLY A 107 -40.44 3.42 27.11
N GLY A 108 -39.24 3.71 26.58
CA GLY A 108 -38.21 4.38 27.37
C GLY A 108 -38.76 5.59 28.14
#